data_AF-A0A2Z3GZF7-F1
#
_entry.id   AF-A0A2Z3GZF7-F1
#
_cell.length_a   1.000
_cell.length_b   1.000
_cell.length_c   1.000
_cell.angle_alpha   90.00
_cell.angle_beta   90.00
_cell.angle_gamma   90.00
#
_symmetry.space_group_name_H-M   'P 1'
#
loop_
_entity.id
_entity.type
_entity.pdbx_description
1 polymer ?
#
loop_
_entity_poly.entity_id
_entity_poly.type
_entity_poly.pdbx_seq_one_letter_code
_entity_poly.pdbx_strand_id
1 'polypeptide(L)'
;MVKKHAPDAHKPYAIVTVVLPGPDRKRAPAPYLFRVTYRNPDPNEPGCLMTWVVSGGREEYQIAAERTADGYLNWHCTCPDAVYHGEYRHAYCCKHVHGLQALFETIGNPVRSERGVA
;
A
#
# COMPACT_ATOMS: atom_id res chain seq x y z
N MET A 1 41.31 -11.30 11.11
CA MET A 1 40.85 -10.75 9.81
C MET A 1 39.44 -10.23 10.00
N VAL A 2 39.30 -8.96 10.39
CA VAL A 2 38.01 -8.34 10.72
C VAL A 2 37.30 -8.03 9.41
N LYS A 3 36.14 -8.65 9.17
CA LYS A 3 35.27 -8.29 8.05
C LYS A 3 34.84 -6.84 8.22
N LYS A 4 35.38 -5.93 7.39
CA LYS A 4 34.83 -4.58 7.22
C LYS A 4 33.35 -4.73 6.86
N HIS A 5 32.46 -4.34 7.75
CA HIS A 5 31.08 -4.08 7.38
C HIS A 5 31.12 -2.94 6.36
N ALA A 6 30.75 -3.24 5.12
CA ALA A 6 30.46 -2.21 4.13
C ALA A 6 29.30 -1.36 4.68
N PRO A 7 29.30 -0.03 4.47
CA PRO A 7 28.17 0.79 4.87
C PRO A 7 26.93 0.29 4.13
N ASP A 8 25.87 0.00 4.90
CA ASP A 8 24.55 -0.33 4.37
C ASP A 8 24.16 0.78 3.40
N ALA A 9 24.10 0.47 2.11
CA ALA A 9 23.61 1.39 1.11
C ALA A 9 22.12 1.56 1.37
N HIS A 10 21.76 2.56 2.18
CA HIS A 10 20.38 2.92 2.48
C HIS A 10 19.61 3.08 1.17
N LYS A 11 18.78 2.09 0.92
CA LYS A 11 18.04 1.86 -0.32
C LYS A 11 16.69 2.59 -0.13
N PRO A 12 16.10 3.17 -1.19
CA PRO A 12 15.29 4.39 -1.09
C PRO A 12 14.03 4.23 -0.23
N TYR A 13 13.95 5.07 0.79
CA TYR A 13 12.72 5.35 1.52
C TYR A 13 11.98 6.45 0.77
N ALA A 14 10.85 6.11 0.15
CA ALA A 14 9.96 7.08 -0.46
C ALA A 14 8.70 7.24 0.40
N ILE A 15 8.27 8.50 0.58
CA ILE A 15 6.94 8.82 1.09
C ILE A 15 6.22 9.58 -0.01
N VAL A 16 5.02 9.12 -0.35
CA VAL A 16 4.10 9.84 -1.21
C VAL A 16 2.90 10.26 -0.38
N THR A 17 2.61 11.55 -0.36
CA THR A 17 1.46 12.11 0.34
C THR A 17 0.51 12.73 -0.67
N VAL A 18 -0.75 12.31 -0.67
CA VAL A 18 -1.80 12.84 -1.53
C VAL A 18 -2.96 13.28 -0.65
N VAL A 19 -3.48 14.48 -0.90
CA VAL A 19 -4.71 14.99 -0.29
C VAL A 19 -5.80 15.02 -1.34
N LEU A 20 -6.89 14.29 -1.12
CA LEU A 20 -8.04 14.20 -2.01
C LEU A 20 -9.31 14.64 -1.28
N PRO A 21 -10.32 15.19 -1.97
CA PRO A 21 -11.61 15.42 -1.36
C PRO A 21 -12.31 14.08 -1.05
N GLY A 22 -12.96 13.99 0.11
CA GLY A 22 -13.78 12.85 0.50
C GLY A 22 -14.84 13.20 1.55
N PRO A 23 -15.78 12.31 1.85
CA PRO A 23 -16.80 12.55 2.86
C PRO A 23 -16.30 12.19 4.27
N ASP A 24 -16.39 13.09 5.24
CA ASP A 24 -16.14 12.73 6.65
C ASP A 24 -17.20 11.76 7.20
N ARG A 25 -17.12 11.41 8.50
CA ARG A 25 -18.12 10.56 9.17
C ARG A 25 -19.58 11.05 9.01
N LYS A 26 -19.77 12.37 8.91
CA LYS A 26 -21.08 13.02 8.77
C LYS A 26 -21.47 13.25 7.30
N ARG A 27 -20.68 12.73 6.35
CA ARG A 27 -20.83 12.92 4.90
C ARG A 27 -20.64 14.38 4.47
N ALA A 28 -19.96 15.19 5.27
CA ALA A 28 -19.54 16.51 4.87
C ALA A 28 -18.25 16.43 4.04
N PRO A 29 -18.05 17.30 3.04
CA PRO A 29 -16.77 17.37 2.32
C PRO A 29 -15.61 17.66 3.28
N ALA A 30 -14.58 16.83 3.24
CA ALA A 30 -13.39 16.91 4.07
C ALA A 30 -12.15 16.42 3.30
N PRO A 31 -10.95 16.90 3.65
CA PRO A 31 -9.72 16.38 3.06
C PRO A 31 -9.43 14.97 3.58
N TYR A 32 -9.22 14.04 2.64
CA TYR A 32 -8.66 12.71 2.89
C TYR A 32 -7.17 12.75 2.63
N LEU A 33 -6.38 12.34 3.61
CA LEU A 33 -4.94 12.22 3.49
C LEU A 33 -4.57 10.77 3.24
N PHE A 34 -3.85 10.53 2.15
CA PHE A 34 -3.24 9.23 1.85
C PHE A 34 -1.74 9.38 1.95
N ARG A 35 -1.12 8.71 2.91
CA ARG A 35 0.33 8.68 3.10
C ARG A 35 0.87 7.30 2.81
N VAL A 36 1.50 7.14 1.65
CA VAL A 36 2.19 5.92 1.23
C VAL A 36 3.62 5.97 1.71
N THR A 37 4.08 4.90 2.36
CA THR A 37 5.47 4.74 2.78
C THR A 37 6.01 3.46 2.18
N TYR A 38 7.08 3.57 1.40
CA TYR A 38 7.83 2.43 0.88
C TYR A 38 8.86 2.02 1.93
N ARG A 39 8.73 0.79 2.42
CA ARG A 39 9.47 0.28 3.58
C ARG A 39 10.62 -0.62 3.17
N ASN A 40 10.39 -1.54 2.23
CA ASN A 40 11.43 -2.39 1.70
C ASN A 40 11.92 -1.89 0.33
N PRO A 41 13.17 -1.42 0.26
CA PRO A 41 13.76 -0.98 -1.00
C PRO A 41 14.31 -2.14 -1.87
N ASP A 42 14.38 -3.36 -1.33
CA ASP A 42 14.46 -4.58 -2.14
C ASP A 42 13.05 -5.12 -2.43
N PRO A 43 12.57 -5.08 -3.69
CA PRO A 43 11.23 -5.57 -3.99
C PRO A 43 11.08 -7.08 -3.82
N ASN A 44 12.18 -7.84 -3.71
CA ASN A 44 12.17 -9.31 -3.62
C ASN A 44 12.39 -9.83 -2.20
N GLU A 45 12.82 -8.99 -1.26
CA GLU A 45 13.04 -9.41 0.11
C GLU A 45 11.69 -9.59 0.85
N PRO A 46 11.52 -10.66 1.64
CA PRO A 46 10.35 -10.84 2.48
C PRO A 46 10.17 -9.70 3.50
N GLY A 47 8.92 -9.43 3.88
CA GLY A 47 8.55 -8.43 4.87
C GLY A 47 7.64 -7.33 4.34
N CYS A 48 7.46 -6.28 5.15
CA CYS A 48 6.56 -5.17 4.81
C CYS A 48 7.15 -4.34 3.65
N LEU A 49 6.50 -4.40 2.50
CA LEU A 49 6.91 -3.66 1.31
C LEU A 49 6.48 -2.20 1.40
N MET A 50 5.23 -1.98 1.79
CA MET A 50 4.62 -0.67 1.76
C MET A 50 3.41 -0.56 2.70
N THR A 51 3.18 0.66 3.19
CA THR A 51 2.05 1.00 4.04
C THR A 51 1.33 2.24 3.53
N TRP A 52 0.00 2.23 3.56
CA TRP A 52 -0.84 3.41 3.35
C TRP A 52 -1.48 3.78 4.68
N VAL A 53 -1.30 5.01 5.11
CA VAL A 53 -2.08 5.61 6.21
C VAL A 53 -3.15 6.48 5.59
N VAL A 54 -4.40 6.26 5.98
CA VAL A 54 -5.55 7.03 5.49
C VAL A 54 -6.22 7.74 6.66
N SER A 55 -6.30 9.06 6.60
CA SER A 55 -6.98 9.88 7.61
C SER A 55 -7.93 10.91 6.98
N GLY A 56 -8.77 11.54 7.81
CA GLY A 56 -9.80 12.50 7.37
C GLY A 56 -11.21 11.91 7.16
N GLY A 57 -11.33 10.58 7.18
CA GLY A 57 -12.61 9.87 7.14
C GLY A 57 -13.26 9.70 8.53
N ARG A 58 -13.88 8.53 8.76
CA ARG A 58 -14.47 8.20 10.06
C ARG A 58 -13.42 8.05 11.16
N GLU A 59 -12.44 7.21 10.92
CA GLU A 59 -11.29 6.92 11.79
C GLU A 59 -10.06 6.72 10.91
N GLU A 60 -8.88 6.95 11.47
CA GLU A 60 -7.62 6.63 10.78
C GLU A 60 -7.47 5.12 10.66
N TYR A 61 -7.02 4.66 9.49
CA TYR A 61 -6.68 3.26 9.28
C TYR A 61 -5.43 3.13 8.44
N GLN A 62 -4.84 1.94 8.51
CA GLN A 62 -3.67 1.57 7.75
C GLN A 62 -3.99 0.38 6.86
N ILE A 63 -3.36 0.36 5.68
CA ILE A 63 -3.23 -0.81 4.83
C ILE A 63 -1.74 -1.12 4.74
N ALA A 64 -1.36 -2.39 4.82
CA ALA A 64 0.02 -2.84 4.60
C ALA A 64 0.05 -3.96 3.56
N ALA A 65 1.05 -3.93 2.69
CA ALA A 65 1.39 -5.04 1.80
C ALA A 65 2.69 -5.68 2.28
N GLU A 66 2.65 -6.99 2.46
CA GLU A 66 3.75 -7.80 2.97
C GLU A 66 4.09 -8.88 1.95
N ARG A 67 5.39 -9.09 1.72
CA ARG A 67 5.88 -10.21 0.95
C ARG A 67 6.24 -11.37 1.87
N THR A 68 5.69 -12.55 1.61
CA THR A 68 6.07 -13.77 2.33
C THR A 68 7.43 -14.29 1.87
N ALA A 69 8.02 -15.21 2.64
CA ALA A 69 9.25 -15.90 2.25
C ALA A 69 9.16 -16.60 0.88
N ASP A 70 7.97 -17.11 0.55
CA ASP A 70 7.69 -17.78 -0.73
C ASP A 70 7.36 -16.80 -1.87
N GLY A 71 7.46 -15.49 -1.62
CA GLY A 71 7.25 -14.43 -2.62
C GLY A 71 5.80 -13.99 -2.82
N TYR A 72 4.82 -14.58 -2.12
CA TYR A 72 3.42 -14.15 -2.18
C TYR A 72 3.21 -12.78 -1.52
N LEU A 73 2.17 -12.05 -1.94
CA LEU A 73 1.76 -10.79 -1.32
C LEU A 73 0.54 -11.00 -0.42
N ASN A 74 0.72 -10.70 0.87
CA ASN A 74 -0.34 -10.60 1.85
C ASN A 74 -0.72 -9.14 2.06
N TRP A 75 -2.01 -8.89 2.27
CA TRP A 75 -2.54 -7.56 2.51
C TRP A 75 -3.19 -7.51 3.88
N HIS A 76 -2.93 -6.43 4.61
CA HIS A 76 -3.45 -6.25 5.97
C HIS A 76 -4.16 -4.90 6.07
N CYS A 77 -5.24 -4.82 6.85
CA CYS A 77 -5.96 -3.56 7.07
C CYS A 77 -6.41 -3.42 8.52
N THR A 78 -6.22 -2.24 9.12
CA THR A 78 -6.61 -1.93 10.50
C THR A 78 -7.94 -1.19 10.61
N CYS A 79 -8.77 -1.20 9.56
CA CYS A 79 -9.98 -0.39 9.55
C CYS A 79 -10.99 -0.85 10.63
N PRO A 80 -11.81 0.07 11.15
CA PRO A 80 -12.73 -0.23 12.25
C PRO A 80 -13.85 -1.21 11.87
N ASP A 81 -14.13 -1.36 10.58
CA ASP A 81 -15.18 -2.29 10.11
C ASP A 81 -14.71 -3.75 10.14
N ALA A 82 -13.39 -4.00 10.07
CA ALA A 82 -12.76 -5.30 10.25
C ALA A 82 -11.23 -5.16 10.27
N VAL A 83 -10.55 -5.76 11.26
CA VAL A 83 -9.11 -6.02 11.17
C VAL A 83 -8.93 -7.22 10.23
N TYR A 84 -8.42 -6.95 9.04
CA TYR A 84 -8.19 -7.98 8.02
C TYR A 84 -6.72 -8.38 8.02
N HIS A 85 -6.46 -9.68 8.16
CA HIS A 85 -5.14 -10.28 7.99
C HIS A 85 -5.15 -11.16 6.75
N GLY A 86 -4.35 -10.82 5.74
CA GLY A 86 -4.32 -11.52 4.46
C GLY A 86 -3.93 -13.00 4.56
N GLU A 87 -3.31 -13.39 5.66
CA GLU A 87 -2.94 -14.79 5.96
C GLU A 87 -4.16 -15.68 6.23
N TYR A 88 -5.26 -15.11 6.73
CA TYR A 88 -6.52 -15.82 6.91
C TYR A 88 -7.31 -15.85 5.60
N ARG A 89 -6.89 -16.70 4.66
CA ARG A 89 -7.48 -16.84 3.31
C ARG A 89 -8.99 -17.14 3.26
N HIS A 90 -9.59 -17.48 4.40
CA HIS A 90 -11.03 -17.71 4.57
C HIS A 90 -11.81 -16.47 5.05
N ALA A 91 -11.13 -15.39 5.44
CA ALA A 91 -11.74 -14.15 5.87
C ALA A 91 -12.11 -13.27 4.65
N TYR A 92 -13.29 -12.64 4.70
CA TYR A 92 -13.71 -11.67 3.70
C TYR A 92 -12.64 -10.58 3.52
N CYS A 93 -12.19 -10.36 2.27
CA CYS A 93 -11.26 -9.28 1.94
C CYS A 93 -11.90 -7.94 2.35
N CYS A 94 -11.18 -7.15 3.17
CA CYS A 94 -11.67 -5.84 3.57
C CYS A 94 -11.93 -4.95 2.34
N LYS A 95 -13.06 -4.23 2.34
CA LYS A 95 -13.43 -3.31 1.25
C LYS A 95 -12.32 -2.31 0.89
N HIS A 96 -11.49 -1.91 1.85
CA HIS A 96 -10.38 -0.98 1.63
C HIS A 96 -9.21 -1.64 0.88
N VAL A 97 -8.88 -2.89 1.22
CA VAL A 97 -7.87 -3.69 0.51
C VAL A 97 -8.34 -3.96 -0.91
N HIS A 98 -9.59 -4.43 -1.06
CA HIS A 98 -10.19 -4.70 -2.36
C HIS A 98 -10.23 -3.44 -3.24
N GLY A 99 -10.65 -2.29 -2.70
CA GLY A 99 -10.67 -1.03 -3.43
C GLY A 99 -9.27 -0.57 -3.88
N LEU A 100 -8.25 -0.75 -3.02
CA LEU A 100 -6.88 -0.39 -3.36
C LEU A 100 -6.29 -1.32 -4.45
N GLN A 101 -6.57 -2.62 -4.38
CA GLN A 101 -6.16 -3.58 -5.41
C GLN A 101 -6.80 -3.25 -6.76
N ALA A 102 -8.11 -2.98 -6.79
CA ALA A 102 -8.82 -2.57 -8.00
C ALA A 102 -8.26 -1.26 -8.60
N LEU A 103 -7.84 -0.32 -7.74
CA LEU A 103 -7.15 0.89 -8.20
C LEU A 103 -5.84 0.53 -8.90
N PHE A 104 -5.01 -0.34 -8.31
CA PHE A 104 -3.74 -0.76 -8.95
C PHE A 104 -3.94 -1.50 -10.27
N GLU A 105 -4.98 -2.31 -10.40
CA GLU A 105 -5.32 -2.92 -11.68
C GLU A 105 -5.69 -1.87 -12.75
N THR A 106 -6.34 -0.79 -12.32
CA THR A 106 -6.77 0.31 -13.20
C THR A 106 -5.61 1.22 -13.61
N ILE A 107 -4.73 1.61 -12.67
CA ILE A 107 -3.62 2.55 -12.92
C ILE A 107 -2.32 1.86 -13.35
N GLY A 108 -2.15 0.58 -12.98
CA GLY A 108 -0.95 -0.22 -13.23
C GLY A 108 -0.93 -0.88 -14.62
N ASN A 109 -2.02 -0.80 -15.37
CA ASN A 109 -2.01 -1.04 -16.81
C ASN A 109 -1.65 0.28 -17.50
N PRO A 110 -0.38 0.52 -17.89
CA PRO A 110 -0.11 1.62 -18.80
C PRO A 110 -0.98 1.38 -20.04
N VAL A 111 -1.80 2.36 -20.41
CA VAL A 111 -2.38 2.43 -21.75
C VAL A 111 -1.20 2.25 -22.70
N ARG A 112 -1.15 1.09 -23.35
CA ARG A 112 -0.10 0.74 -24.29
C ARG A 112 -0.10 1.86 -25.32
N SER A 113 0.92 2.73 -25.27
CA SER A 113 1.18 3.75 -26.27
C SER A 113 0.94 3.11 -27.63
N GLU A 114 -0.08 3.58 -28.34
CA GLU A 114 -0.36 3.15 -29.70
C GLU A 114 0.92 3.42 -30.49
N ARG A 115 1.55 2.33 -30.93
CA ARG A 115 2.68 2.40 -31.84
C ARG A 115 2.24 3.21 -33.04
N GLY A 116 3.07 4.19 -33.40
CA GLY A 116 2.84 5.12 -34.50
C GLY A 116 2.28 4.44 -35.74
N VAL A 117 1.25 5.09 -36.29
CA VAL A 117 0.82 4.87 -37.67
C VAL A 117 1.98 5.30 -38.56
N ALA A 118 2.42 4.37 -39.41
CA ALA A 118 3.42 4.54 -40.46
C ALA A 118 2.95 5.53 -41.53
#